data_AF-E9HXZ0-F1
#
_entry.id   AF-E9HXZ0-F1
#
_cell.length_a   1.000
_cell.length_b   1.000
_cell.length_c   1.000
_cell.angle_alpha   90.00
_cell.angle_beta   90.00
_cell.angle_gamma   90.00
#
_symmetry.space_group_name_H-M   'P 1'
#
loop_
_entity.id
_entity.type
_entity.pdbx_description
1 polymer ?
#
loop_
_entity_poly.entity_id
_entity_poly.type
_entity_poly.pdbx_seq_one_letter_code
_entity_poly.pdbx_strand_id
1 'polypeptide(L)'
;MFRTKVNEDIRIIREEGPTRCLRNLHQYVENVTYCDTQRFSYDEKGNIGLKCGSEKEEPNTVLGCVWGMISLPAQESAICRVKGKFDSNHYKNILRQYVLPLCLSERIGLVHDWYPVHRSKAVNEFSGEHKSSIFVVD
;
A
#
# COMPACT_ATOMS: atom_id res chain seq x y z
N MET A 1 -18.68 3.24 3.32
CA MET A 1 -17.68 4.11 2.66
C MET A 1 -17.99 5.54 3.04
N PHE A 2 -17.32 6.10 4.06
CA PHE A 2 -17.46 7.52 4.37
C PHE A 2 -16.78 8.29 3.25
N ARG A 3 -17.55 9.03 2.44
CA ARG A 3 -16.98 9.94 1.45
C ARG A 3 -16.37 11.10 2.23
N THR A 4 -15.05 11.07 2.41
CA THR A 4 -14.31 12.28 2.79
C THR A 4 -14.70 13.36 1.79
N LYS A 5 -15.05 14.55 2.29
CA LYS A 5 -15.40 15.68 1.42
C LYS A 5 -14.18 15.94 0.53
N VAL A 6 -14.30 15.61 -0.75
CA VAL A 6 -13.22 15.79 -1.73
C VAL A 6 -13.00 17.30 -1.83
N ASN A 7 -11.83 17.77 -1.40
CA ASN A 7 -11.45 19.15 -1.63
C ASN A 7 -11.10 19.36 -3.11
N GLU A 8 -11.01 20.62 -3.53
CA GLU A 8 -10.80 20.94 -4.94
C GLU A 8 -9.52 20.32 -5.49
N ASP A 9 -8.44 20.31 -4.70
CA ASP A 9 -7.16 19.72 -5.09
C ASP A 9 -7.27 18.22 -5.37
N ILE A 10 -7.92 17.46 -4.47
CA ILE A 10 -8.15 16.02 -4.68
C ILE A 10 -9.10 15.81 -5.86
N ARG A 11 -10.06 16.73 -6.11
CA ARG A 11 -10.95 16.63 -7.26
C ARG A 11 -10.17 16.74 -8.58
N ILE A 12 -9.34 17.77 -8.71
CA ILE A 12 -8.47 18.00 -9.87
C ILE A 12 -7.55 16.79 -10.08
N ILE A 13 -6.88 16.31 -9.03
CA ILE A 13 -6.01 15.14 -9.10
C ILE A 13 -6.79 13.89 -9.59
N ARG A 14 -8.02 13.69 -9.12
CA ARG A 14 -8.85 12.54 -9.52
C ARG A 14 -9.48 12.66 -10.91
N GLU A 15 -9.62 13.87 -11.44
CA GLU A 15 -10.06 14.11 -12.81
C GLU A 15 -8.90 13.92 -13.81
N GLU A 16 -7.72 14.43 -13.46
CA GLU A 16 -6.53 14.36 -14.32
C GLU A 16 -5.80 13.01 -14.25
N GLY A 17 -5.76 12.41 -13.06
CA GLY A 17 -5.05 11.16 -12.77
C GLY A 17 -5.41 10.03 -13.73
N PRO A 18 -6.70 9.65 -13.88
CA PRO A 18 -7.12 8.60 -14.81
C PRO A 18 -6.70 8.88 -16.24
N THR A 19 -6.79 10.14 -16.69
CA THR A 19 -6.37 10.53 -18.04
C THR A 19 -4.86 10.32 -18.23
N ARG A 20 -4.05 10.62 -17.21
CA ARG A 20 -2.61 10.37 -17.22
C ARG A 20 -2.29 8.88 -17.16
N CYS A 21 -3.01 8.10 -16.36
CA CYS A 21 -2.87 6.65 -16.29
C CYS A 21 -3.19 6.01 -17.64
N LEU A 22 -4.28 6.40 -18.30
CA LEU A 22 -4.67 5.87 -19.61
C LEU A 22 -3.61 6.12 -20.69
N ARG A 23 -2.91 7.26 -20.65
CA ARG A 23 -1.79 7.54 -21.57
C ARG A 23 -0.58 6.64 -21.35
N ASN A 24 -0.40 6.13 -20.14
CA ASN A 24 0.73 5.28 -19.74
C ASN A 24 0.23 3.93 -19.22
N LEU A 25 -0.85 3.39 -19.79
CA LEU A 25 -1.58 2.25 -19.24
C LEU A 25 -0.66 1.06 -18.94
N HIS A 26 0.29 0.79 -19.83
CA HIS A 26 1.30 -0.27 -19.66
C HIS A 26 1.99 -0.21 -18.29
N GLN A 27 2.33 0.98 -17.76
CA GLN A 27 2.99 1.13 -16.44
C GLN A 27 2.11 0.70 -15.26
N TYR A 28 0.80 0.63 -15.46
CA TYR A 28 -0.19 0.25 -14.45
C TYR A 28 -0.77 -1.15 -14.69
N VAL A 29 -0.44 -1.83 -15.79
CA VAL A 29 -1.04 -3.16 -16.09
C VAL A 29 0.00 -4.20 -16.47
N GLU A 30 1.17 -3.78 -16.94
CA GLU A 30 2.29 -4.64 -17.29
C GLU A 30 3.36 -4.50 -16.21
N ASN A 31 3.72 -5.61 -15.58
CA ASN A 31 4.80 -5.68 -14.59
C ASN A 31 4.59 -4.83 -13.31
N VAL A 32 3.38 -4.87 -12.76
CA VAL A 32 2.99 -4.12 -11.55
C VAL A 32 2.53 -5.02 -10.40
N THR A 33 2.82 -4.57 -9.19
CA THR A 33 2.32 -5.12 -7.93
C THR A 33 1.48 -4.07 -7.23
N TYR A 34 0.21 -4.41 -6.98
CA TYR A 34 -0.71 -3.60 -6.21
C TYR A 34 -0.65 -4.02 -4.76
N CYS A 35 -0.59 -3.06 -3.84
CA CYS A 35 -0.65 -3.38 -2.42
C CYS A 35 -1.47 -2.34 -1.64
N ASP A 36 -2.06 -2.80 -0.54
CA ASP A 36 -2.83 -1.95 0.36
C ASP A 36 -2.77 -2.49 1.78
N THR A 37 -3.16 -1.64 2.74
CA THR A 37 -3.25 -1.98 4.14
C THR A 37 -4.66 -1.77 4.65
N GLN A 38 -5.26 -2.80 5.24
CA GLN A 38 -6.57 -2.71 5.87
C GLN A 38 -6.48 -2.99 7.37
N ARG A 39 -7.25 -2.22 8.14
CA ARG A 39 -7.39 -2.40 9.58
C ARG A 39 -8.71 -3.07 9.93
N PHE A 40 -8.62 -3.99 10.87
CA PHE A 40 -9.74 -4.73 11.41
C PHE A 40 -9.81 -4.53 12.92
N SER A 41 -11.03 -4.40 13.41
CA SER A 41 -11.36 -4.43 14.83
C SER A 41 -12.17 -5.68 15.11
N TYR A 42 -12.04 -6.24 16.30
CA TYR A 42 -12.93 -7.30 16.78
C TYR A 42 -13.56 -6.95 18.12
N ASP A 43 -14.85 -7.24 18.24
CA ASP A 43 -15.57 -7.04 19.50
C ASP A 43 -15.33 -8.21 20.48
N GLU A 44 -15.86 -8.08 21.71
CA GLU A 44 -15.76 -9.12 22.75
C GLU A 44 -16.43 -10.45 22.36
N LYS A 45 -17.32 -10.43 21.37
CA LYS A 45 -18.00 -11.61 20.84
C LYS A 45 -17.23 -12.25 19.67
N GLY A 46 -16.11 -11.67 19.27
CA GLY A 46 -15.29 -12.13 18.14
C GLY A 46 -15.79 -11.70 16.77
N ASN A 47 -16.76 -10.77 16.68
CA ASN A 47 -17.20 -10.23 15.40
C ASN A 47 -16.13 -9.29 14.83
N ILE A 48 -15.79 -9.48 13.56
CA ILE A 48 -14.78 -8.68 12.87
C ILE A 48 -15.46 -7.56 12.08
N GLY A 49 -14.95 -6.34 12.22
CA GLY A 49 -15.38 -5.17 11.45
C GLY A 49 -14.19 -4.42 10.84
N LEU A 50 -14.46 -3.66 9.78
CA LEU A 50 -13.51 -2.69 9.25
C LEU A 50 -13.35 -1.54 10.24
N LYS A 51 -12.11 -1.24 10.65
CA LYS A 51 -11.84 -0.06 11.45
C LYS A 51 -11.48 1.11 10.52
N CYS A 52 -12.34 2.12 10.51
CA CYS A 52 -12.08 3.42 9.89
C CYS A 52 -11.55 4.38 10.97
N GLY A 53 -10.36 4.96 10.82
CA GLY A 53 -9.83 5.93 11.78
C GLY A 53 -8.31 5.88 11.98
N SER A 54 -7.79 6.81 12.78
CA SER A 54 -6.35 6.90 13.09
C SER A 54 -5.93 5.86 14.14
N GLU A 55 -4.63 5.58 14.26
CA GLU A 55 -4.09 4.66 15.28
C GLU A 55 -4.37 5.08 16.73
N LYS A 56 -4.82 6.31 16.95
CA LYS A 56 -5.01 6.90 18.28
C LYS A 56 -6.39 6.59 18.88
N GLU A 57 -7.30 5.98 18.13
CA GLU A 57 -8.70 5.80 18.54
C GLU A 57 -9.00 4.40 19.07
N GLU A 58 -8.78 4.29 20.38
CA GLU A 58 -9.32 3.36 21.39
C GLU A 58 -8.50 2.14 21.85
N PRO A 59 -8.38 1.93 23.18
CA PRO A 59 -7.59 0.86 23.78
C PRO A 59 -8.27 -0.52 23.89
N ASN A 60 -9.58 -0.63 23.63
CA ASN A 60 -10.34 -1.87 23.91
C ASN A 60 -10.62 -2.76 22.70
N THR A 61 -10.21 -2.36 21.51
CA THR A 61 -10.27 -3.20 20.30
C THR A 61 -8.84 -3.50 19.87
N VAL A 62 -8.43 -4.77 19.94
CA VAL A 62 -7.14 -5.15 19.39
C VAL A 62 -7.20 -4.95 17.88
N LEU A 63 -6.42 -3.99 17.41
CA LEU A 63 -6.33 -3.65 16.00
C LEU A 63 -5.47 -4.69 15.29
N GLY A 64 -6.09 -5.45 14.39
CA GLY A 64 -5.37 -6.22 13.39
C GLY A 64 -5.09 -5.34 12.19
N CYS A 65 -3.81 -5.03 11.93
CA CYS A 65 -3.40 -4.40 10.68
C CYS A 65 -2.95 -5.52 9.73
N VAL A 66 -3.49 -5.53 8.52
CA VAL A 66 -3.17 -6.53 7.50
C VAL A 66 -2.71 -5.79 6.25
N TRP A 67 -1.55 -6.18 5.74
CA TRP A 67 -1.05 -5.75 4.45
C TRP A 67 -1.24 -6.87 3.44
N GLY A 68 -1.66 -6.53 2.24
CA GLY A 68 -1.82 -7.49 1.16
C GLY A 68 -1.24 -6.96 -0.15
N MET A 69 -0.83 -7.88 -1.03
CA MET A 69 -0.45 -7.57 -2.40
C MET A 69 -0.99 -8.58 -3.40
N ILE A 70 -1.14 -8.11 -4.64
CA ILE A 70 -1.32 -8.93 -5.84
C ILE A 70 -0.31 -8.46 -6.88
N SER A 71 0.48 -9.39 -7.40
CA SER A 71 1.48 -9.14 -8.43
C SER A 71 1.05 -9.79 -9.74
N LEU A 72 0.86 -8.97 -10.77
CA LEU A 72 0.58 -9.43 -12.12
C LEU A 72 1.75 -10.19 -12.77
N PRO A 73 3.01 -9.70 -12.73
CA PRO A 73 4.12 -10.37 -13.42
C PRO A 73 4.45 -11.75 -12.83
N ALA A 74 4.48 -11.85 -11.50
CA ALA A 74 4.79 -13.10 -10.83
C ALA A 74 3.59 -14.04 -10.70
N GLN A 75 2.37 -13.55 -10.96
CA GLN A 75 1.10 -14.25 -10.63
C GLN A 75 1.05 -14.69 -9.16
N GLU A 76 1.67 -13.90 -8.28
CA GLU A 76 1.75 -14.15 -6.85
C GLU A 76 0.89 -13.18 -6.06
N SER A 77 0.38 -13.64 -4.92
CA SER A 77 -0.29 -12.79 -3.94
C SER A 77 0.24 -13.13 -2.55
N ALA A 78 0.27 -12.14 -1.68
CA ALA A 78 0.65 -12.35 -0.30
C ALA A 78 -0.24 -11.53 0.63
N ILE A 79 -0.46 -12.07 1.82
CA ILE A 79 -1.13 -11.39 2.91
C ILE A 79 -0.27 -11.56 4.16
N CYS A 80 -0.04 -10.47 4.88
CA CYS A 80 0.73 -10.52 6.12
C CYS A 80 0.06 -9.68 7.19
N ARG A 81 0.07 -10.20 8.42
CA ARG A 81 -0.38 -9.45 9.59
C ARG A 81 0.75 -8.56 10.06
N VAL A 82 0.51 -7.26 10.11
CA VAL A 82 1.37 -6.28 10.77
C VAL A 82 1.07 -6.33 12.27
N LYS A 83 2.09 -6.65 13.07
CA LYS A 83 1.97 -6.65 14.54
C LYS A 83 2.28 -5.25 15.07
N GLY A 84 1.34 -4.66 15.80
CA GLY A 84 1.50 -3.33 16.37
C GLY A 84 1.27 -2.20 15.36
N LYS A 85 1.98 -1.09 15.55
CA LYS A 85 1.87 0.12 14.72
C LYS A 85 2.51 -0.11 13.36
N PHE A 86 1.80 0.26 12.29
CA PHE A 86 2.34 0.18 10.94
C PHE A 86 3.26 1.39 10.69
N ASP A 87 4.56 1.14 10.64
CA ASP A 87 5.59 2.17 10.46
C ASP A 87 6.50 1.88 9.26
N SER A 88 7.44 2.80 9.01
CA SER A 88 8.39 2.69 7.89
C SER A 88 9.28 1.45 7.95
N ASN A 89 9.57 0.92 9.15
CA ASN A 89 10.39 -0.27 9.27
C ASN A 89 9.60 -1.52 8.90
N HIS A 90 8.34 -1.61 9.36
CA HIS A 90 7.42 -2.67 8.93
C HIS A 90 7.26 -2.66 7.41
N TYR A 91 6.99 -1.50 6.81
CA TYR A 91 6.79 -1.40 5.37
C TYR A 91 8.05 -1.81 4.58
N LYS A 92 9.23 -1.31 4.94
CA LYS A 92 10.49 -1.76 4.30
C LYS A 92 10.71 -3.26 4.40
N ASN A 93 10.44 -3.86 5.57
CA ASN A 93 10.60 -5.30 5.75
C ASN A 93 9.61 -6.09 4.90
N ILE A 94 8.36 -5.62 4.78
CA ILE A 94 7.36 -6.20 3.89
C ILE A 94 7.82 -6.12 2.43
N LEU A 95 8.30 -4.97 1.97
CA LEU A 95 8.82 -4.83 0.61
C LEU A 95 10.00 -5.77 0.35
N ARG A 96 10.93 -5.90 1.31
CA ARG A 96 12.05 -6.84 1.20
C ARG A 96 11.60 -8.29 1.12
N GLN A 97 10.62 -8.66 1.93
CA GLN A 97 10.22 -10.05 2.07
C GLN A 97 9.30 -10.50 0.94
N TYR A 98 8.42 -9.63 0.46
CA TYR A 98 7.34 -10.00 -0.45
C TYR A 98 7.48 -9.40 -1.84
N VAL A 99 8.03 -8.19 -1.99
CA VAL A 99 8.07 -7.51 -3.30
C VAL A 99 9.41 -7.70 -4.01
N LEU A 100 10.53 -7.47 -3.33
CA LEU A 100 11.87 -7.62 -3.94
C LEU A 100 12.12 -9.01 -4.56
N PRO A 101 11.68 -10.13 -3.95
CA PRO A 101 11.89 -11.45 -4.55
C PRO A 101 11.18 -11.65 -5.88
N LEU A 102 10.13 -10.87 -6.17
CA LEU A 102 9.39 -10.94 -7.42
C LEU A 102 10.15 -10.28 -8.59
N CYS A 103 11.17 -9.46 -8.30
CA CYS A 103 11.98 -8.76 -9.29
C CYS A 103 13.03 -9.68 -9.94
N LEU A 104 12.58 -10.80 -10.55
CA LEU A 104 13.44 -11.90 -11.03
C LEU A 104 14.31 -11.51 -12.24
N SER A 105 13.81 -10.66 -13.14
CA SER A 105 14.52 -10.23 -14.36
C SER A 105 14.25 -8.80 -14.79
N GLU A 106 13.17 -8.20 -14.28
CA GLU A 106 12.75 -6.85 -14.63
C GLU A 106 12.34 -6.07 -13.39
N ARG A 107 12.38 -4.76 -13.53
CA ARG A 107 11.95 -3.83 -12.50
C ARG A 107 10.43 -3.84 -12.39
N ILE A 108 9.89 -4.00 -11.18
CA ILE A 108 8.45 -4.01 -10.91
C ILE A 108 7.95 -2.62 -10.53
N GLY A 109 6.80 -2.24 -11.08
CA GLY A 109 6.02 -1.10 -10.63
C GLY A 109 5.27 -1.44 -9.35
N LEU A 110 5.37 -0.60 -8.32
CA LEU A 110 4.65 -0.74 -7.06
C LEU A 110 3.56 0.32 -7.00
N VAL A 111 2.30 -0.12 -6.97
CA VAL A 111 1.14 0.75 -6.76
C VAL A 111 0.72 0.64 -5.31
N HIS A 112 0.75 1.78 -4.60
CA HIS A 112 0.31 1.92 -3.22
C HIS A 112 -0.28 3.32 -3.01
N ASP A 113 -1.03 3.51 -1.93
CA ASP A 113 -1.62 4.81 -1.64
C ASP A 113 -0.58 5.84 -1.12
N TRP A 114 -1.05 7.07 -0.91
CA TRP A 114 -0.25 8.19 -0.39
C TRP A 114 -0.12 8.19 1.13
N TYR A 115 -0.26 7.04 1.80
CA TYR A 115 -0.13 6.97 3.25
C TYR A 115 1.28 7.46 3.71
N PRO A 116 1.40 8.28 4.77
CA PRO A 116 2.66 8.93 5.13
C PRO A 116 3.85 7.99 5.33
N VAL A 117 3.60 6.75 5.76
CA VAL A 117 4.63 5.72 5.89
C VAL A 117 5.31 5.46 4.55
N HIS A 118 4.53 5.33 3.48
CA HIS A 118 5.03 5.00 2.14
C HIS A 118 5.90 6.12 1.54
N ARG A 119 5.71 7.37 1.97
CA ARG A 119 6.44 8.55 1.49
C ARG A 119 7.49 9.05 2.48
N SER A 120 7.71 8.33 3.58
CA SER A 120 8.69 8.70 4.59
C SER A 120 10.11 8.68 4.02
N LYS A 121 11.00 9.52 4.57
CA LYS A 121 12.42 9.59 4.16
C LYS A 121 13.07 8.21 4.11
N ALA A 122 12.86 7.39 5.15
CA ALA A 122 13.44 6.06 5.25
C ALA A 122 12.94 5.11 4.14
N VAL A 123 11.68 5.23 3.70
CA VAL A 123 11.13 4.41 2.60
C VAL A 123 11.63 4.92 1.26
N ASN A 124 11.74 6.24 1.07
CA ASN A 124 12.31 6.81 -0.16
C ASN A 124 13.80 6.44 -0.33
N GLU A 125 14.57 6.44 0.76
CA GLU A 125 15.97 5.97 0.76
C GLU A 125 16.04 4.50 0.37
N PHE A 126 15.21 3.64 0.98
CA PHE A 126 15.11 2.23 0.63
C PHE A 126 14.74 2.00 -0.84
N SER A 127 13.76 2.73 -1.38
CA SER A 127 13.38 2.67 -2.79
C SER A 127 14.50 3.18 -3.71
N GLY A 128 15.29 4.15 -3.25
CA GLY A 128 16.47 4.65 -3.96
C GLY A 128 17.59 3.61 -4.04
N GLU A 129 17.85 2.88 -2.95
CA GLU A 129 18.79 1.76 -2.90
C GLU A 129 18.38 0.63 -3.86
N HIS A 130 17.08 0.38 -4.00
CA HIS A 130 16.52 -0.70 -4.83
C HIS A 130 15.90 -0.19 -6.13
N LYS A 131 16.35 0.96 -6.64
CA LYS A 131 15.77 1.60 -7.83
C LYS A 131 15.91 0.78 -9.11
N SER A 132 16.79 -0.22 -9.15
CA SER A 132 16.88 -1.16 -10.28
C SER A 132 15.79 -2.24 -10.23
N SER A 133 15.16 -2.45 -9.07
CA SER A 133 14.22 -3.53 -8.81
C SER A 133 12.78 -3.02 -8.66
N ILE A 134 12.58 -1.88 -7.98
CA ILE A 134 11.25 -1.31 -7.72
C ILE A 134 11.17 0.15 -8.20
N PHE A 135 10.05 0.56 -8.78
CA PHE A 135 9.61 1.96 -8.85
C PHE A 135 8.23 2.11 -8.25
N VAL A 136 7.98 3.25 -7.62
CA VAL A 136 6.62 3.65 -7.26
C VAL A 136 5.92 4.16 -8.51
N VAL A 137 4.71 3.67 -8.74
CA VAL A 137 3.81 4.16 -9.79
C VAL A 137 2.82 5.12 -9.12
N ASP A 138 3.04 6.42 -9.29
CA ASP A 138 2.18 7.51 -8.80
C ASP A 138 1.07 7.89 -9.79
#